data_AF-A0A2R6P4F3-F1
#
_entry.id   AF-A0A2R6P4F3-F1
#
_cell.length_a   1.000
_cell.length_b   1.000
_cell.length_c   1.000
_cell.angle_alpha   90.00
_cell.angle_beta   90.00
_cell.angle_gamma   90.00
#
_symmetry.space_group_name_H-M   'P 1'
#
loop_
_entity.id
_entity.type
_entity.pdbx_description
1 polymer ?
#
loop_
_entity_poly.entity_id
_entity_poly.type
_entity_poly.pdbx_seq_one_letter_code
_entity_poly.pdbx_strand_id
1 'polypeptide(L)'
;MAREATPKALTFEEGWPLIQEAINKLIDILDGVRSDQFNSEEYMQIYTTAYNICSPNPVGPECQKLYDQYKKTIEDYTSSKVLPYLREKKDEDLLQELVKRWKNHKVMMTWLLRFIHYLERYFIRRKKLPSLNATSLLIFYELVHGEMNNQVRDSLISMIRQEREGEQIDQALVKNVLDIYVEIGEGSMKY
;
A
#
# COMPACT_ATOMS: atom_id res chain seq x y z
N MET A 1 23.91 19.70 -27.34
CA MET A 1 24.31 19.74 -25.92
C MET A 1 23.17 20.37 -25.13
N ALA A 2 22.28 19.55 -24.57
CA ALA A 2 21.26 20.05 -23.65
C ALA A 2 21.95 20.36 -22.32
N ARG A 3 21.70 21.55 -21.77
CA ARG A 3 22.17 21.93 -20.43
C ARG A 3 21.53 20.95 -19.43
N GLU A 4 22.33 20.12 -18.77
CA GLU A 4 21.90 19.43 -17.56
C GLU A 4 21.55 20.51 -16.54
N ALA A 5 20.25 20.75 -16.34
CA ALA A 5 19.80 21.49 -15.18
C ALA A 5 20.21 20.65 -13.98
N THR A 6 21.14 21.16 -13.17
CA THR A 6 21.49 20.57 -11.89
C THR A 6 20.19 20.34 -11.12
N PRO A 7 19.92 19.11 -10.62
CA PRO A 7 18.72 18.84 -9.84
C PRO A 7 18.64 19.86 -8.71
N LYS A 8 17.50 20.55 -8.58
CA LYS A 8 17.27 21.42 -7.43
C LYS A 8 17.24 20.51 -6.21
N ALA A 9 18.30 20.52 -5.42
CA ALA A 9 18.34 19.74 -4.19
C ALA A 9 17.20 20.21 -3.29
N LEU A 10 16.33 19.28 -2.92
CA LEU A 10 15.19 19.52 -2.04
C LEU A 10 15.38 18.68 -0.79
N THR A 11 15.16 19.25 0.39
CA THR A 11 15.17 18.47 1.63
C THR A 11 13.91 17.64 1.74
N PHE A 12 13.96 16.56 2.52
CA PHE A 12 12.76 15.77 2.85
C PHE A 12 11.68 16.66 3.49
N GLU A 13 12.07 17.57 4.39
CA GLU A 13 11.16 18.45 5.10
C GLU A 13 10.40 19.40 4.16
N GLU A 14 11.03 19.84 3.07
CA GLU A 14 10.39 20.69 2.06
C GLU A 14 9.50 19.89 1.09
N GLY A 15 9.92 18.70 0.70
CA GLY A 15 9.23 17.92 -0.35
C GLY A 15 8.17 16.95 0.15
N TRP A 16 8.32 16.40 1.36
CA TRP A 16 7.38 15.44 1.92
C TRP A 16 5.94 15.97 2.04
N PRO A 17 5.68 17.23 2.46
CA PRO A 17 4.31 17.74 2.54
C PRO A 17 3.53 17.63 1.22
N LEU A 18 4.19 17.87 0.07
CA LEU A 18 3.58 17.75 -1.26
C LEU A 18 3.24 16.29 -1.59
N ILE A 19 4.16 15.37 -1.29
CA ILE A 19 3.94 13.93 -1.48
C ILE A 19 2.80 13.48 -0.56
N GLN A 20 2.79 13.90 0.70
CA GLN A 20 1.77 13.56 1.68
C GLN A 20 0.38 14.05 1.27
N GLU A 21 0.27 15.25 0.72
CA GLU A 21 -1.00 15.77 0.19
C GLU A 21 -1.55 14.88 -0.95
N ALA A 22 -0.68 14.45 -1.86
CA ALA A 22 -1.07 13.51 -2.91
C ALA A 22 -1.48 12.14 -2.32
N ILE A 23 -0.80 11.66 -1.28
CA ILE A 23 -1.17 10.42 -0.60
C ILE A 23 -2.55 10.54 0.05
N ASN A 24 -2.84 11.67 0.71
CA ASN A 24 -4.15 11.92 1.30
C ASN A 24 -5.25 11.98 0.24
N LYS A 25 -5.00 12.68 -0.88
CA LYS A 25 -5.91 12.67 -2.04
C LYS A 25 -6.15 11.25 -2.54
N LEU A 26 -5.11 10.42 -2.64
CA LEU A 26 -5.25 9.03 -3.05
C LEU A 26 -6.11 8.21 -2.07
N ILE A 27 -5.91 8.38 -0.75
CA ILE A 27 -6.72 7.72 0.28
C ILE A 27 -8.20 8.12 0.13
N ASP A 28 -8.49 9.41 -0.06
CA ASP A 28 -9.87 9.89 -0.27
C ASP A 28 -10.51 9.29 -1.52
N ILE A 29 -9.75 9.11 -2.61
CA ILE A 29 -10.24 8.44 -3.84
C ILE A 29 -10.60 6.98 -3.52
N LEU A 30 -9.74 6.28 -2.79
CA LEU A 30 -9.94 4.87 -2.43
C LEU A 30 -11.09 4.65 -1.45
N ASP A 31 -11.32 5.61 -0.54
CA ASP A 31 -12.46 5.62 0.37
C ASP A 31 -13.75 6.11 -0.30
N GLY A 32 -13.69 6.57 -1.56
CA GLY A 32 -14.84 7.05 -2.32
C GLY A 32 -15.35 8.43 -1.89
N VAL A 33 -14.57 9.16 -1.08
CA VAL A 33 -14.85 10.54 -0.66
C VAL A 33 -14.77 11.50 -1.85
N ARG A 34 -13.91 11.16 -2.82
CA ARG A 34 -13.73 11.93 -4.05
C ARG A 34 -13.60 11.00 -5.26
N SER A 35 -13.94 11.52 -6.44
CA SER A 35 -13.97 10.76 -7.70
C SER A 35 -13.02 11.32 -8.77
N ASP A 36 -12.31 12.42 -8.48
CA ASP A 36 -11.30 12.97 -9.38
C ASP A 36 -10.07 12.06 -9.42
N GLN A 37 -9.44 11.99 -10.60
CA GLN A 37 -8.21 11.21 -10.82
C GLN A 37 -6.98 12.12 -10.73
N PHE A 38 -5.81 11.49 -10.57
CA PHE A 38 -4.56 12.20 -10.78
C PHE A 38 -4.38 12.51 -12.27
N ASN A 39 -4.14 13.77 -12.58
CA ASN A 39 -3.74 14.17 -13.92
C ASN A 39 -2.21 14.07 -14.09
N SER A 40 -1.74 14.21 -15.33
CA SER A 40 -0.31 14.09 -15.65
C SER A 40 0.55 15.15 -14.95
N GLU A 41 0.04 16.36 -14.74
CA GLU A 41 0.77 17.44 -14.07
C GLU A 41 0.98 17.15 -12.59
N GLU A 42 -0.08 16.73 -11.89
CA GLU A 42 -0.01 16.29 -10.49
C GLU A 42 0.99 15.13 -10.34
N TYR A 43 0.87 14.10 -11.18
CA TYR A 43 1.81 12.98 -11.17
C TYR A 43 3.26 13.44 -11.37
N MET A 44 3.51 14.29 -12.38
CA MET A 44 4.86 14.79 -12.68
C MET A 44 5.41 15.64 -11.55
N GLN A 45 4.58 16.45 -10.89
CA GLN A 45 4.99 17.25 -9.73
C GLN A 45 5.47 16.36 -8.59
N ILE A 46 4.70 15.32 -8.22
CA ILE A 46 5.05 14.41 -7.13
C ILE A 46 6.29 13.58 -7.47
N TYR A 47 6.35 13.01 -8.68
CA TYR A 47 7.53 12.28 -9.14
C TYR A 47 8.79 13.15 -9.11
N THR A 48 8.70 14.38 -9.63
CA THR A 48 9.83 15.33 -9.65
C THR A 48 10.25 15.73 -8.25
N THR A 49 9.30 15.86 -7.32
CA THR A 49 9.56 16.14 -5.91
C THR A 49 10.37 15.01 -5.27
N ALA A 50 9.92 13.76 -5.41
CA ALA A 50 10.66 12.60 -4.91
C ALA A 50 12.05 12.46 -5.58
N TYR A 51 12.14 12.72 -6.89
CA TYR A 51 13.41 12.76 -7.60
C TYR A 51 14.37 13.82 -7.03
N ASN A 52 13.89 15.04 -6.78
CA ASN A 52 14.71 16.14 -6.26
C ASN A 52 15.20 15.92 -4.82
N ILE A 53 14.42 15.18 -4.01
CA ILE A 53 14.85 14.73 -2.68
C ILE A 53 16.00 13.71 -2.80
N CYS A 54 15.86 12.74 -3.70
CA CYS A 54 16.76 11.58 -3.72
C CYS A 54 17.99 11.74 -4.63
N SER A 55 17.87 12.46 -5.74
CA SER A 55 18.90 12.53 -6.78
C SER A 55 20.25 13.10 -6.30
N PRO A 56 20.33 14.10 -5.41
CA PRO A 56 21.61 14.64 -4.95
C PRO A 56 22.48 13.60 -4.23
N ASN A 57 21.87 12.71 -3.46
CA ASN A 57 22.55 11.60 -2.79
C ASN A 57 21.63 10.38 -2.67
N PRO A 58 21.66 9.45 -3.65
CA PRO A 58 20.71 8.34 -3.73
C PRO A 58 20.85 7.27 -2.64
N VAL A 59 21.82 7.40 -1.73
CA VAL A 59 21.98 6.56 -0.53
C VAL A 59 22.07 7.40 0.76
N GLY A 60 21.76 8.69 0.64
CA GLY A 60 21.87 9.68 1.69
C GLY A 60 20.72 9.66 2.69
N PRO A 61 20.81 10.52 3.72
CA PRO A 61 19.83 10.59 4.79
C PRO A 61 18.43 10.96 4.29
N GLU A 62 18.31 11.83 3.28
CA GLU A 62 17.01 12.25 2.74
C GLU A 62 16.24 11.08 2.09
N CYS A 63 16.94 10.18 1.39
CA CYS A 63 16.33 8.95 0.86
C CYS A 63 15.89 8.01 1.99
N GLN A 64 16.70 7.90 3.05
CA GLN A 64 16.38 7.08 4.22
C GLN A 64 15.11 7.59 4.91
N LYS A 65 15.02 8.90 5.16
CA LYS A 65 13.80 9.54 5.70
C LYS A 65 12.58 9.24 4.83
N LEU A 66 12.70 9.38 3.50
CA LEU A 66 11.60 9.08 2.59
C LEU A 66 11.17 7.60 2.63
N TYR A 67 12.11 6.67 2.73
CA TYR A 67 11.82 5.24 2.88
C TYR A 67 11.15 4.91 4.21
N ASP A 68 11.63 5.48 5.31
CA ASP A 68 11.06 5.26 6.65
C ASP A 68 9.67 5.88 6.75
N GLN A 69 9.48 7.05 6.17
CA GLN A 69 8.18 7.69 6.11
C GLN A 69 7.19 6.94 5.21
N TYR A 70 7.64 6.35 4.11
CA TYR A 70 6.80 5.45 3.30
C TYR A 70 6.25 4.29 4.14
N LYS A 71 7.12 3.58 4.88
CA LYS A 71 6.68 2.49 5.78
C LYS A 71 5.64 2.97 6.78
N LYS A 72 5.93 4.09 7.44
CA LYS A 72 5.00 4.72 8.39
C LYS A 72 3.66 5.07 7.75
N THR A 73 3.64 5.59 6.52
CA THR A 73 2.39 5.88 5.81
C THR A 73 1.55 4.61 5.59
N ILE A 74 2.16 3.47 5.25
CA ILE A 74 1.42 2.21 5.09
C ILE A 74 0.91 1.71 6.44
N GLU A 75 1.72 1.80 7.49
CA GLU A 75 1.33 1.45 8.87
C GLU A 75 0.15 2.30 9.35
N ASP A 76 0.24 3.63 9.20
CA ASP A 76 -0.78 4.60 9.58
C ASP A 76 -2.08 4.37 8.80
N TYR A 77 -2.00 4.18 7.48
CA TYR A 77 -3.17 3.86 6.66
C TYR A 77 -3.85 2.56 7.12
N THR A 78 -3.07 1.50 7.31
CA THR A 78 -3.61 0.20 7.71
C THR A 78 -4.26 0.30 9.09
N SER A 79 -3.61 0.98 10.03
CA SER A 79 -4.07 1.09 11.42
C SER A 79 -5.28 2.02 11.59
N SER A 80 -5.32 3.14 10.86
CA SER A 80 -6.36 4.17 11.00
C SER A 80 -7.54 4.01 10.03
N LYS A 81 -7.34 3.30 8.90
CA LYS A 81 -8.36 3.15 7.85
C LYS A 81 -8.73 1.71 7.55
N VAL A 82 -7.82 0.73 7.67
CA VAL A 82 -8.18 -0.66 7.33
C VAL A 82 -8.77 -1.35 8.56
N LEU A 83 -8.02 -1.40 9.65
CA LEU A 83 -8.42 -2.14 10.86
C LEU A 83 -9.76 -1.68 11.44
N PRO A 84 -10.07 -0.37 11.57
CA PRO A 84 -11.36 0.06 12.13
C PRO A 84 -12.56 -0.46 11.34
N TYR A 85 -12.50 -0.40 10.00
CA TYR A 85 -13.59 -0.90 9.16
C TYR A 85 -13.74 -2.42 9.24
N LEU A 86 -12.63 -3.17 9.37
CA LEU A 86 -12.71 -4.61 9.55
C LEU A 86 -13.33 -4.96 10.91
N ARG A 87 -12.94 -4.28 12.00
CA ARG A 87 -13.48 -4.51 13.35
C ARG A 87 -14.99 -4.32 13.45
N GLU A 88 -15.55 -3.44 12.64
CA GLU A 88 -16.98 -3.15 12.61
C GLU A 88 -17.80 -4.23 11.88
N LYS A 89 -17.15 -5.18 11.20
CA LYS A 89 -17.79 -6.22 10.38
C LYS A 89 -17.59 -7.61 10.98
N LYS A 90 -18.48 -8.53 10.63
CA LYS A 90 -18.45 -9.93 11.06
C LYS A 90 -18.85 -10.84 9.90
N ASP A 91 -18.52 -12.12 10.02
CA ASP A 91 -18.97 -13.17 9.11
C ASP A 91 -18.68 -12.81 7.64
N GLU A 92 -19.66 -12.96 6.75
CA GLU A 92 -19.49 -12.67 5.33
C GLU A 92 -19.13 -11.20 5.04
N ASP A 93 -19.74 -10.25 5.76
CA ASP A 93 -19.44 -8.81 5.60
C ASP A 93 -17.98 -8.49 5.94
N LEU A 94 -17.39 -9.18 6.91
CA LEU A 94 -15.97 -9.04 7.26
C LEU A 94 -15.09 -9.47 6.09
N LEU A 95 -15.43 -10.59 5.45
CA LEU A 95 -14.68 -11.10 4.30
C LEU A 95 -14.81 -10.17 3.10
N GLN A 96 -16.00 -9.64 2.84
CA GLN A 96 -16.22 -8.66 1.76
C GLN A 96 -15.41 -7.38 1.99
N GLU A 97 -15.41 -6.84 3.22
CA GLU A 97 -14.63 -5.66 3.55
C GLU A 97 -13.13 -5.93 3.47
N LEU A 98 -12.65 -7.11 3.88
CA LEU A 98 -11.25 -7.52 3.71
C LEU A 98 -10.83 -7.52 2.24
N VAL A 99 -11.64 -8.14 1.37
CA VAL A 99 -11.36 -8.16 -0.08
C VAL A 99 -11.35 -6.76 -0.67
N LYS A 100 -12.28 -5.89 -0.26
CA LYS A 100 -12.31 -4.49 -0.70
C LYS A 100 -11.07 -3.74 -0.24
N ARG A 101 -10.69 -3.85 1.04
CA ARG A 101 -9.52 -3.17 1.60
C ARG A 101 -8.22 -3.67 0.98
N TRP A 102 -8.12 -4.96 0.67
CA TRP A 102 -6.99 -5.51 -0.09
C TRP A 102 -6.87 -4.90 -1.48
N LYS A 103 -7.98 -4.84 -2.24
CA LYS A 103 -7.99 -4.19 -3.57
C LYS A 103 -7.54 -2.73 -3.47
N ASN A 104 -8.03 -1.98 -2.49
CA ASN A 104 -7.63 -0.60 -2.25
C ASN A 104 -6.13 -0.50 -1.93
N HIS A 105 -5.61 -1.39 -1.08
CA HIS A 105 -4.18 -1.44 -0.76
C HIS A 105 -3.31 -1.64 -2.00
N LYS A 106 -3.70 -2.56 -2.91
CA LYS A 106 -2.97 -2.78 -4.18
C LYS A 106 -2.95 -1.56 -5.08
N VAL A 107 -4.07 -0.83 -5.18
CA VAL A 107 -4.13 0.43 -5.93
C VAL A 107 -3.26 1.49 -5.28
N MET A 108 -3.34 1.65 -3.96
CA MET A 108 -2.52 2.60 -3.21
C MET A 108 -1.02 2.36 -3.45
N MET A 109 -0.58 1.12 -3.30
CA MET A 109 0.79 0.70 -3.52
C MET A 109 1.26 0.97 -4.95
N THR A 110 0.42 0.72 -5.96
CA THR A 110 0.75 1.01 -7.36
C THR A 110 1.04 2.49 -7.57
N TRP A 111 0.26 3.38 -6.96
CA TRP A 111 0.48 4.82 -7.04
C TRP A 111 1.70 5.28 -6.26
N LEU A 112 1.90 4.78 -5.04
CA LEU A 112 3.07 5.11 -4.24
C LEU A 112 4.37 4.68 -4.94
N LEU A 113 4.41 3.48 -5.50
CA LEU A 113 5.54 2.99 -6.31
C LEU A 113 5.86 3.93 -7.48
N ARG A 114 4.85 4.53 -8.10
CA ARG A 114 5.04 5.51 -9.18
C ARG A 114 5.57 6.84 -8.65
N PHE A 115 5.00 7.35 -7.56
CA PHE A 115 5.41 8.61 -6.94
C PHE A 115 6.87 8.59 -6.46
N ILE A 116 7.29 7.52 -5.80
CA ILE A 116 8.65 7.39 -5.23
C ILE A 116 9.52 6.37 -5.98
N HIS A 117 9.28 6.16 -7.28
CA HIS A 117 9.98 5.16 -8.10
C HIS A 117 11.52 5.30 -8.06
N TYR A 118 12.04 6.52 -7.93
CA TYR A 118 13.48 6.74 -7.83
C TYR A 118 14.08 6.01 -6.61
N LEU A 119 13.37 6.01 -5.49
CA LEU A 119 13.78 5.34 -4.26
C LEU A 119 13.90 3.83 -4.46
N GLU A 120 12.92 3.21 -5.12
CA GLU A 120 12.93 1.79 -5.50
C GLU A 120 14.15 1.45 -6.38
N ARG A 121 14.38 2.26 -7.41
CA ARG A 121 15.41 1.99 -8.42
C ARG A 121 16.83 2.12 -7.87
N TYR A 122 17.08 3.09 -6.99
CA TYR A 122 18.44 3.44 -6.56
C TYR A 122 18.71 3.14 -5.09
N PHE A 123 17.90 3.68 -4.18
CA PHE A 123 18.15 3.58 -2.74
C PHE A 123 18.00 2.12 -2.26
N ILE A 124 16.85 1.51 -2.52
CA ILE A 124 16.53 0.14 -2.08
C ILE A 124 17.52 -0.86 -2.68
N ARG A 125 17.77 -0.78 -4.00
CA ARG A 125 18.73 -1.64 -4.69
C ARG A 125 20.15 -1.53 -4.10
N ARG A 126 20.62 -0.32 -3.78
CA ARG A 126 21.98 -0.11 -3.25
C ARG A 126 22.10 -0.53 -1.79
N LYS A 127 21.05 -0.33 -0.98
CA LYS A 127 21.00 -0.74 0.42
C LYS A 127 20.63 -2.23 0.60
N LYS A 128 20.26 -2.93 -0.48
CA LYS A 128 19.76 -4.32 -0.47
C LYS A 128 18.58 -4.49 0.48
N LEU A 129 17.70 -3.50 0.48
CA LEU A 129 16.48 -3.53 1.28
C LEU A 129 15.37 -4.28 0.52
N PRO A 130 14.35 -4.75 1.24
CA PRO A 130 13.08 -5.11 0.64
C PRO A 130 12.52 -4.08 -0.34
N SER A 131 11.90 -4.53 -1.43
CA SER A 131 11.15 -3.64 -2.34
C SER A 131 10.04 -2.90 -1.60
N LEU A 132 9.62 -1.74 -2.09
CA LEU A 132 8.47 -1.02 -1.53
C LEU A 132 7.22 -1.90 -1.54
N ASN A 133 6.98 -2.62 -2.65
CA ASN A 133 5.88 -3.57 -2.80
C ASN A 133 5.90 -4.62 -1.67
N ALA A 134 7.01 -5.35 -1.54
CA ALA A 134 7.10 -6.44 -0.58
C ALA A 134 7.09 -5.92 0.87
N THR A 135 7.61 -4.72 1.12
CA THR A 135 7.49 -4.01 2.41
C THR A 135 6.04 -3.67 2.74
N SER A 136 5.29 -3.12 1.78
CA SER A 136 3.87 -2.77 1.94
C SER A 136 3.00 -3.98 2.25
N LEU A 137 3.22 -5.07 1.50
CA LEU A 137 2.50 -6.34 1.70
C LEU A 137 2.78 -6.92 3.08
N LEU A 138 4.04 -6.88 3.54
CA LEU A 138 4.43 -7.37 4.86
C LEU A 138 3.74 -6.55 5.97
N ILE A 139 3.80 -5.22 5.90
CA ILE A 139 3.16 -4.34 6.90
C ILE A 139 1.65 -4.59 6.96
N PHE A 140 0.99 -4.65 5.80
CA PHE A 140 -0.45 -4.92 5.75
C PHE A 140 -0.77 -6.28 6.37
N TYR A 141 0.00 -7.31 6.02
CA TYR A 141 -0.17 -8.65 6.56
C TYR A 141 0.03 -8.67 8.07
N GLU A 142 1.16 -8.18 8.58
CA GLU A 142 1.48 -8.23 10.02
C GLU A 142 0.40 -7.55 10.86
N LEU A 143 -0.12 -6.41 10.42
CA LEU A 143 -1.18 -5.69 11.13
C LEU A 143 -2.54 -6.39 11.01
N VAL A 144 -2.99 -6.70 9.79
CA VAL A 144 -4.33 -7.27 9.56
C VAL A 144 -4.40 -8.72 10.02
N HIS A 145 -3.41 -9.54 9.70
CA HIS A 145 -3.34 -10.92 10.17
C HIS A 145 -3.10 -10.99 11.68
N GLY A 146 -2.25 -10.12 12.23
CA GLY A 146 -1.98 -10.08 13.67
C GLY A 146 -3.25 -9.89 14.50
N GLU A 147 -4.21 -9.12 14.00
CA GLU A 147 -5.43 -8.80 14.74
C GLU A 147 -6.66 -9.59 14.28
N MET A 148 -6.91 -9.67 12.97
CA MET A 148 -8.20 -10.12 12.42
C MET A 148 -8.21 -11.61 12.01
N ASN A 149 -7.06 -12.30 12.04
CA ASN A 149 -6.95 -13.63 11.42
C ASN A 149 -7.91 -14.68 12.00
N ASN A 150 -8.14 -14.68 13.32
CA ASN A 150 -9.08 -15.64 13.93
C ASN A 150 -10.50 -15.43 13.38
N GLN A 151 -10.96 -14.18 13.31
CA GLN A 151 -12.31 -13.85 12.86
C GLN A 151 -12.49 -14.14 11.37
N VAL A 152 -11.48 -13.80 10.55
CA VAL A 152 -11.47 -14.11 9.11
C VAL A 152 -11.49 -15.62 8.89
N ARG A 153 -10.66 -16.37 9.62
CA ARG A 153 -10.60 -17.83 9.55
C ARG A 153 -11.93 -18.47 9.96
N ASP A 154 -12.51 -18.04 11.07
CA ASP A 154 -13.77 -18.59 11.57
C ASP A 154 -14.91 -18.32 10.58
N SER A 155 -14.95 -17.11 10.00
CA SER A 155 -15.93 -16.74 8.97
C SER A 155 -15.79 -17.61 7.71
N LEU A 156 -14.55 -17.82 7.22
CA LEU A 156 -14.29 -18.70 6.07
C LEU A 156 -14.70 -20.16 6.33
N ILE A 157 -14.36 -20.70 7.51
CA ILE A 157 -14.73 -22.07 7.88
C ILE A 157 -16.25 -22.21 7.97
N SER A 158 -16.94 -21.19 8.52
CA SER A 158 -18.39 -21.17 8.60
C SER A 158 -19.02 -21.25 7.21
N MET A 159 -18.59 -20.41 6.26
CA MET A 159 -19.09 -20.46 4.88
C MET A 159 -18.86 -21.83 4.23
N ILE A 160 -17.67 -22.42 4.38
CA ILE A 160 -17.37 -23.74 3.83
C ILE A 160 -18.25 -24.84 4.46
N ARG A 161 -18.61 -24.72 5.74
CA ARG A 161 -19.53 -25.67 6.39
C ARG A 161 -20.95 -25.54 5.85
N GLN A 162 -21.46 -24.32 5.73
CA GLN A 162 -22.76 -24.03 5.13
C GLN A 162 -22.88 -24.65 3.72
N GLU A 163 -21.85 -24.45 2.89
CA GLU A 163 -21.79 -25.06 1.56
C GLU A 163 -21.85 -26.60 1.60
N ARG A 164 -21.13 -27.23 2.54
CA ARG A 164 -21.14 -28.69 2.71
C ARG A 164 -22.48 -29.22 3.20
N GLU A 165 -23.24 -28.40 3.91
CA GLU A 165 -24.60 -28.71 4.37
C GLU A 165 -25.65 -28.48 3.28
N GLY A 166 -25.24 -27.99 2.12
CA GLY A 166 -26.10 -27.79 0.94
C GLY A 166 -26.64 -26.36 0.81
N GLU A 167 -26.18 -25.43 1.65
CA GLU A 167 -26.53 -24.01 1.51
C GLU A 167 -25.76 -23.37 0.35
N GLN A 168 -26.38 -22.40 -0.30
CA GLN A 168 -25.71 -21.61 -1.34
C GLN A 168 -24.87 -20.51 -0.70
N ILE A 169 -23.59 -20.44 -1.05
CA ILE A 169 -22.66 -19.41 -0.58
C ILE A 169 -22.05 -18.62 -1.75
N ASP A 170 -21.43 -17.47 -1.44
CA ASP A 170 -20.54 -16.79 -2.38
C ASP A 170 -19.16 -17.49 -2.43
N GLN A 171 -19.02 -18.47 -3.32
CA GLN A 171 -17.73 -19.15 -3.57
C GLN A 171 -16.65 -18.21 -4.09
N ALA A 172 -17.02 -17.15 -4.82
CA ALA A 172 -16.06 -16.19 -5.35
C ALA A 172 -15.44 -15.37 -4.22
N LEU A 173 -16.21 -15.04 -3.19
CA LEU A 173 -15.71 -14.39 -1.99
C LEU A 173 -14.69 -15.27 -1.26
N VAL A 174 -15.00 -16.54 -1.02
CA VAL A 174 -14.07 -17.50 -0.39
C VAL A 174 -12.77 -17.59 -1.18
N LYS A 175 -12.87 -17.75 -2.52
CA LYS A 175 -11.70 -17.77 -3.41
C LYS A 175 -10.88 -16.48 -3.31
N ASN A 176 -11.52 -15.32 -3.36
CA ASN A 176 -10.84 -14.02 -3.30
C ASN A 176 -10.07 -13.86 -1.99
N VAL A 177 -10.61 -14.31 -0.86
CA VAL A 177 -9.90 -14.25 0.42
C VAL A 177 -8.71 -15.21 0.44
N LEU A 178 -8.86 -16.43 -0.07
CA LEU A 178 -7.74 -17.38 -0.21
C LEU A 178 -6.63 -16.83 -1.12
N ASP A 179 -7.00 -16.17 -2.23
CA ASP A 179 -6.06 -15.53 -3.15
C ASP A 179 -5.22 -14.45 -2.43
N ILE A 180 -5.77 -13.73 -1.44
CA ILE A 180 -5.02 -12.76 -0.61
C ILE A 180 -3.88 -13.46 0.13
N TYR A 181 -4.15 -14.58 0.79
CA TYR A 181 -3.13 -15.33 1.52
C TYR A 181 -2.02 -15.85 0.58
N VAL A 182 -2.39 -16.30 -0.62
CA VAL A 182 -1.43 -16.72 -1.65
C VAL A 182 -0.59 -15.55 -2.14
N GLU A 183 -1.20 -14.42 -2.50
CA GLU A 183 -0.50 -13.21 -2.96
C GLU A 183 0.50 -12.69 -1.91
N ILE A 184 0.14 -12.73 -0.63
CA ILE A 184 1.04 -12.35 0.47
C ILE A 184 2.20 -13.33 0.60
N GLY A 185 1.93 -14.64 0.51
CA GLY A 185 2.97 -15.67 0.52
C GLY A 185 3.98 -15.49 -0.62
N GLU A 186 3.50 -15.31 -1.85
CA GLU A 186 4.36 -15.09 -3.01
C GLU A 186 5.12 -13.76 -2.95
N GLY A 187 4.48 -12.70 -2.44
CA GLY A 187 5.08 -11.38 -2.31
C GLY A 187 6.14 -11.29 -1.22
N SER A 188 5.95 -11.99 -0.10
CA SER A 188 6.89 -12.04 1.02
C SER A 188 8.05 -13.02 0.81
N MET A 189 7.94 -14.00 -0.09
CA MET A 189 9.01 -14.96 -0.40
C MET A 189 9.99 -14.50 -1.50
N LYS A 190 9.85 -13.27 -2.04
CA LYS A 190 10.76 -12.72 -3.07
C LYS A 190 12.07 -12.12 -2.52
N TYR A 191 12.56 -12.60 -1.37
CA TYR A 191 13.81 -12.16 -0.76
C TYR A 191 14.91 -13.22 -0.86
#